data_AF-D9Z6H1-F1
#
_entry.id   AF-D9Z6H1-F1
#
_cell.length_a   1.000
_cell.length_b   1.000
_cell.length_c   1.000
_cell.angle_alpha   90.00
_cell.angle_beta   90.00
_cell.angle_gamma   90.00
#
_symmetry.space_group_name_H-M   'P 1'
#
loop_
_entity.id
_entity.type
_entity.pdbx_description
1 polymer ?
#
loop_
_entity_poly.entity_id
_entity_poly.type
_entity_poly.pdbx_seq_one_letter_code
_entity_poly.pdbx_strand_id
1 'polypeptide(L)'
;MESYAVEPEAGMANSAADLIWTQAIMNFHLTDNEILIPLNITAVIGSSSIDQLKSQLSTFLGRACVAFVDESLGCVRILARPEFHGLGSATDNMVMAQTSTERQFELSDCPVRSPEKINKKIEKR
;
A
#
# COMPACT_ATOMS: atom_id res chain seq x y z
N MET A 1 33.77 28.61 -12.12
CA MET A 1 33.78 27.14 -12.13
C MET A 1 33.33 26.71 -10.74
N GLU A 2 32.03 26.56 -10.57
CA GLU A 2 31.45 26.15 -9.29
C GLU A 2 31.84 24.69 -9.05
N SER A 3 32.71 24.44 -8.06
CA SER A 3 32.97 23.08 -7.61
C SER A 3 31.75 22.64 -6.82
N TYR A 4 30.94 21.76 -7.42
CA TYR A 4 29.96 21.01 -6.66
C TYR A 4 30.74 20.17 -5.65
N ALA A 5 30.73 20.60 -4.39
CA ALA A 5 31.14 19.77 -3.28
C ALA A 5 30.14 18.61 -3.24
N VAL A 6 30.51 17.48 -3.82
CA VAL A 6 29.77 16.23 -3.62
C VAL A 6 30.00 15.88 -2.16
N GLU A 7 28.96 16.03 -1.34
CA GLU A 7 29.03 15.58 0.04
C GLU A 7 29.46 14.10 0.04
N PRO A 8 30.48 13.71 0.80
CA PRO A 8 31.01 12.35 0.79
C PRO A 8 29.93 11.31 1.14
N GLU A 9 28.90 11.69 1.91
CA GLU A 9 27.72 10.87 2.17
C GLU A 9 26.87 10.62 0.93
N ALA A 10 26.67 11.61 0.05
CA ALA A 10 25.93 11.44 -1.19
C ALA A 10 26.64 10.46 -2.14
N GLY A 11 27.97 10.44 -2.14
CA GLY A 11 28.76 9.47 -2.91
C GLY A 11 28.56 8.02 -2.42
N MET A 12 28.54 7.82 -1.10
CA MET A 12 28.31 6.49 -0.51
C MET A 12 26.87 6.00 -0.69
N ALA A 13 25.87 6.87 -0.52
CA ALA A 13 24.46 6.52 -0.72
C ALA A 13 24.17 6.11 -2.17
N ASN A 14 24.77 6.81 -3.14
CA ASN A 14 24.65 6.45 -4.56
C ASN A 14 25.29 5.08 -4.84
N SER A 15 26.48 4.82 -4.30
CA SER A 15 27.13 3.51 -4.42
C SER A 15 26.30 2.38 -3.77
N ALA A 16 25.60 2.65 -2.66
CA ALA A 16 24.76 1.66 -2.01
C ALA A 16 23.49 1.37 -2.84
N ALA A 17 22.87 2.40 -3.43
CA ALA A 17 21.73 2.25 -4.32
C ALA A 17 22.08 1.38 -5.54
N ASP A 18 23.25 1.60 -6.15
CA ASP A 18 23.71 0.80 -7.31
C ASP A 18 23.97 -0.66 -6.95
N LEU A 19 24.48 -0.94 -5.75
CA LEU A 19 24.64 -2.29 -5.23
C LEU A 19 23.29 -2.97 -4.99
N ILE A 20 22.35 -2.27 -4.34
CA ILE A 20 20.99 -2.75 -4.12
C ILE A 20 20.32 -3.05 -5.45
N TRP A 21 20.43 -2.15 -6.43
CA TRP A 21 19.90 -2.32 -7.76
C TRP A 21 20.43 -3.61 -8.41
N THR A 22 21.75 -3.77 -8.45
CA THR A 22 22.39 -4.93 -9.07
C THR A 22 21.90 -6.24 -8.44
N GLN A 23 21.87 -6.31 -7.11
CA GLN A 23 21.40 -7.49 -6.39
C GLN A 23 19.90 -7.74 -6.60
N ALA A 24 19.08 -6.70 -6.58
CA ALA A 24 17.64 -6.81 -6.75
C ALA A 24 17.28 -7.32 -8.15
N ILE A 25 17.91 -6.80 -9.20
CA ILE A 25 17.63 -7.24 -10.59
C ILE A 25 18.05 -8.69 -10.83
N MET A 26 19.19 -9.12 -10.26
CA MET A 26 19.61 -10.53 -10.36
C MET A 26 18.60 -11.49 -9.73
N ASN A 27 17.91 -11.07 -8.67
CA ASN A 27 16.98 -11.90 -7.90
C ASN A 27 15.51 -11.54 -8.13
N PHE A 28 15.20 -10.71 -9.11
CA PHE A 28 13.91 -10.05 -9.25
C PHE A 28 12.72 -11.02 -9.40
N HIS A 29 12.95 -12.16 -10.05
CA HIS A 29 11.97 -13.22 -10.23
C HIS A 29 11.68 -14.01 -8.94
N LEU A 30 12.55 -13.92 -7.93
CA LEU A 30 12.38 -14.58 -6.63
C LEU A 30 11.59 -13.71 -5.64
N THR A 31 11.40 -12.43 -5.96
CA THR A 31 10.75 -11.43 -5.11
C THR A 31 9.46 -10.91 -5.74
N ASP A 32 8.75 -11.75 -6.49
CA ASP A 32 7.48 -11.41 -7.15
C ASP A 32 7.54 -10.13 -8.01
N ASN A 33 8.71 -9.86 -8.60
CA ASN A 33 8.97 -8.64 -9.38
C ASN A 33 8.91 -7.36 -8.53
N GLU A 34 9.38 -7.43 -7.29
CA GLU A 34 9.51 -6.30 -6.37
C GLU A 34 10.95 -6.15 -5.88
N ILE A 35 11.35 -4.91 -5.57
CA ILE A 35 12.57 -4.63 -4.80
C ILE A 35 12.18 -4.45 -3.34
N LEU A 36 12.79 -5.24 -2.46
CA LEU A 36 12.56 -5.20 -1.02
C LEU A 36 13.78 -4.61 -0.31
N ILE A 37 13.59 -3.51 0.41
CA ILE A 37 14.67 -2.81 1.12
C ILE A 37 14.34 -2.79 2.62
N PRO A 38 15.08 -3.52 3.46
CA PRO A 38 14.87 -3.52 4.90
C PRO A 38 14.92 -2.10 5.50
N LEU A 39 14.04 -1.80 6.46
CA LEU A 39 13.91 -0.44 7.01
C LEU A 39 15.19 0.07 7.68
N ASN A 40 15.99 -0.81 8.28
CA ASN A 40 17.30 -0.45 8.84
C ASN A 40 18.28 0.07 7.77
N ILE A 41 18.13 -0.34 6.51
CA ILE A 41 18.93 0.16 5.39
C ILE A 41 18.38 1.48 4.86
N THR A 42 17.05 1.67 4.86
CA THR A 42 16.43 2.89 4.34
C THR A 42 16.89 4.17 5.05
N ALA A 43 17.23 4.09 6.34
CA ALA A 43 17.80 5.20 7.10
C ALA A 43 19.23 5.56 6.67
N VAL A 44 19.98 4.60 6.13
CA VAL A 44 21.38 4.77 5.69
C VAL A 44 21.44 5.33 4.28
N ILE A 45 20.62 4.81 3.35
CA ILE A 45 20.64 5.25 1.95
C ILE A 45 19.81 6.51 1.72
N GLY A 46 18.87 6.82 2.61
CA GLY A 46 18.00 7.98 2.51
C GLY A 46 16.94 7.86 1.40
N SER A 47 16.00 8.81 1.40
CA SER A 47 14.85 8.80 0.48
C SER A 47 15.24 8.99 -0.98
N SER A 48 16.29 9.77 -1.27
CA SER A 48 16.74 10.04 -2.64
C SER A 48 17.18 8.76 -3.37
N SER A 49 17.85 7.84 -2.66
CA SER A 49 18.22 6.53 -3.22
C SER A 49 17.00 5.64 -3.47
N ILE A 50 15.95 5.72 -2.65
CA ILE A 50 14.68 5.01 -2.90
C ILE A 50 14.02 5.53 -4.17
N ASP A 51 14.00 6.85 -4.36
CA ASP A 51 13.45 7.47 -5.56
C ASP A 51 14.24 7.11 -6.83
N GLN A 52 15.58 7.06 -6.72
CA GLN A 52 16.45 6.57 -7.79
C GLN A 52 16.11 5.13 -8.16
N LEU A 53 16.05 4.22 -7.18
CA LEU A 53 15.71 2.80 -7.41
C LEU A 53 14.32 2.64 -8.03
N LYS A 54 13.33 3.41 -7.58
CA LYS A 54 11.99 3.47 -8.17
C LYS A 54 12.01 3.93 -9.63
N SER A 55 12.81 4.95 -9.95
CA SER A 55 12.97 5.44 -11.33
C SER A 55 13.68 4.43 -12.23
N GLN A 56 14.71 3.76 -11.73
CA GLN A 56 15.41 2.70 -12.43
C GLN A 56 14.47 1.53 -12.72
N LEU A 57 13.69 1.11 -11.72
CA LEU A 57 12.71 0.03 -11.89
C LEU A 57 11.62 0.40 -12.90
N SER A 58 11.14 1.65 -12.85
CA SER A 58 10.14 2.14 -13.81
C SER A 58 10.65 2.09 -15.24
N THR A 59 11.92 2.46 -15.46
CA THR A 59 12.60 2.36 -16.77
C THR A 59 12.76 0.90 -17.19
N PHE A 60 13.22 0.03 -16.29
CA PHE A 60 13.45 -1.39 -16.55
C PHE A 60 12.17 -2.14 -16.94
N LEU A 61 11.05 -1.84 -16.28
CA LEU A 61 9.76 -2.48 -16.54
C LEU A 61 8.95 -1.81 -17.65
N GLY A 62 9.31 -0.58 -18.06
CA GLY A 62 8.50 0.23 -18.97
C GLY A 62 7.14 0.60 -18.40
N ARG A 63 6.97 0.61 -17.07
CA ARG A 63 5.70 0.85 -16.36
C ARG A 63 5.93 1.76 -15.16
N ALA A 64 4.91 2.50 -14.76
CA ALA A 64 4.97 3.31 -13.54
C ALA A 64 5.19 2.41 -12.32
N CYS A 65 6.09 2.81 -11.42
CA CYS A 65 6.37 2.09 -10.17
C CYS A 65 6.00 2.94 -8.96
N VAL A 66 5.72 2.27 -7.85
CA VAL A 66 5.43 2.87 -6.55
C VAL A 66 6.41 2.35 -5.51
N ALA A 67 6.67 3.16 -4.49
CA ALA A 67 7.46 2.77 -3.32
C ALA A 67 6.65 3.09 -2.05
N PHE A 68 6.53 2.15 -1.13
CA PHE A 68 5.84 2.35 0.15
C PHE A 68 6.45 1.48 1.24
N VAL A 69 6.23 1.88 2.49
CA VAL A 69 6.63 1.11 3.67
C VAL A 69 5.60 0.00 3.92
N ASP A 70 6.09 -1.22 4.04
CA ASP A 70 5.32 -2.38 4.51
C ASP A 70 5.79 -2.70 5.93
N GLU A 71 5.01 -2.26 6.92
CA GLU A 71 5.33 -2.45 8.34
C GLU A 71 5.29 -3.93 8.76
N SER A 72 4.49 -4.76 8.07
CA SER A 72 4.38 -6.19 8.39
C SER A 72 5.63 -6.96 7.99
N LEU A 73 6.27 -6.55 6.88
CA LEU A 73 7.53 -7.12 6.41
C LEU A 73 8.77 -6.37 6.91
N GLY A 74 8.59 -5.20 7.53
CA GLY A 74 9.69 -4.37 8.02
C GLY A 74 10.58 -3.85 6.88
N CYS A 75 10.01 -3.55 5.71
CA CYS A 75 10.75 -3.11 4.54
C CYS A 75 10.03 -2.00 3.76
N VAL A 76 10.77 -1.33 2.88
CA VAL A 76 10.20 -0.57 1.76
C VAL A 76 10.08 -1.51 0.57
N ARG A 77 8.88 -1.56 -0.02
CA ARG A 77 8.58 -2.30 -1.24
C ARG A 77 8.55 -1.33 -2.41
N ILE A 78 9.29 -1.66 -3.47
CA ILE A 78 9.23 -0.94 -4.74
C ILE A 78 8.77 -1.91 -5.81
N LEU A 79 7.63 -1.64 -6.43
CA LEU A 79 7.03 -2.52 -7.44
C LEU A 79 6.29 -1.75 -8.51
N ALA A 80 5.95 -2.44 -9.60
CA ALA A 80 5.05 -1.91 -10.61
C ALA A 80 3.73 -1.47 -9.96
N ARG A 81 3.24 -0.30 -10.34
CA ARG A 81 1.96 0.20 -9.86
C ARG A 81 0.87 -0.79 -10.29
N PRO A 82 0.07 -1.33 -9.36
CA PRO A 82 -1.05 -2.18 -9.71
C PRO A 82 -1.99 -1.44 -10.65
N GLU A 83 -2.44 -2.11 -11.71
CA GLU A 83 -3.43 -1.54 -12.61
C GLU A 83 -4.79 -1.54 -11.92
N PHE A 84 -5.37 -0.34 -11.79
CA PHE A 84 -6.75 -0.21 -11.36
C PHE A 84 -7.63 -0.17 -12.61
N HIS A 85 -8.30 -1.28 -12.91
CA HIS A 85 -9.23 -1.37 -14.04
C HIS A 85 -10.62 -0.77 -13.74
N GLY A 86 -10.76 -0.05 -12.62
CA GLY A 86 -12.06 0.41 -12.13
C GLY A 86 -12.77 -0.64 -11.29
N LEU A 87 -13.74 -0.20 -10.48
CA LEU A 87 -14.87 -1.05 -10.15
C LEU A 87 -15.67 -1.17 -11.46
N GLY A 88 -15.88 -2.39 -11.96
CA GLY A 88 -16.87 -2.61 -13.02
C GLY A 88 -18.21 -1.95 -12.65
N SER A 89 -19.05 -1.66 -13.64
CA SER A 89 -20.34 -1.01 -13.39
C SER A 89 -21.06 -1.69 -12.22
N ALA A 90 -21.59 -0.93 -11.27
CA ALA A 90 -22.30 -1.48 -10.11
C ALA A 90 -23.43 -2.45 -10.50
N THR A 91 -23.96 -2.29 -11.72
CA THR A 91 -24.95 -3.18 -12.34
C THR A 91 -24.42 -4.58 -12.65
N ASP A 92 -23.13 -4.75 -12.97
CA ASP A 92 -22.53 -6.05 -13.26
C ASP A 92 -22.31 -6.88 -11.99
N ASN A 93 -22.09 -6.22 -10.85
CA ASN A 93 -21.91 -6.87 -9.54
C ASN A 93 -23.25 -7.21 -8.84
N MET A 94 -24.38 -6.72 -9.34
CA MET A 94 -25.71 -7.00 -8.77
C MET A 94 -26.31 -8.35 -9.21
N VAL A 95 -25.67 -9.12 -10.10
CA VAL A 95 -26.25 -10.32 -10.72
C VAL A 95 -26.08 -11.62 -9.92
N MET A 96 -25.55 -11.59 -8.69
CA MET A 96 -25.43 -12.80 -7.84
C MET A 96 -26.37 -12.84 -6.63
N ALA A 97 -27.31 -11.90 -6.52
CA ALA A 97 -28.29 -11.89 -5.44
C ALA A 97 -29.73 -11.84 -5.97
N GLN A 98 -30.12 -12.79 -6.84
CA GLN A 98 -31.51 -13.24 -7.00
C GLN A 98 -31.62 -14.32 -8.08
N THR A 99 -31.83 -15.58 -7.66
CA THR A 99 -32.92 -16.46 -8.15
C THR A 99 -32.89 -17.76 -7.35
N SER A 100 -33.62 -17.80 -6.24
CA SER A 100 -34.23 -19.05 -5.78
C SER A 100 -35.69 -18.74 -5.51
N THR A 101 -36.50 -19.06 -6.52
CA THR A 101 -37.96 -19.07 -6.45
C THR A 101 -38.39 -20.03 -5.33
N GLU A 102 -39.25 -19.52 -4.45
CA GLU A 102 -40.04 -20.25 -3.45
C GLU A 102 -39.29 -20.94 -2.31
N ARG A 103 -38.79 -20.17 -1.32
CA ARG A 103 -39.11 -20.39 0.11
C ARG A 103 -39.13 -19.05 0.82
N GLN A 104 -40.19 -18.78 1.58
CA GLN A 104 -40.33 -17.60 2.44
C GLN A 104 -39.09 -17.45 3.32
N PHE A 105 -38.40 -16.32 3.17
CA PHE A 105 -37.45 -15.85 4.17
C PHE A 105 -38.19 -14.86 5.07
N GLU A 106 -38.38 -15.24 6.33
CA GLU A 106 -38.81 -14.32 7.38
C GLU A 106 -37.64 -13.40 7.74
N LEU A 107 -37.85 -12.10 7.59
CA LEU A 107 -36.98 -11.06 8.15
C LEU A 107 -37.12 -11.13 9.68
N SER A 108 -36.07 -11.57 10.36
CA SER A 108 -35.96 -11.33 11.79
C SER A 108 -35.55 -9.87 11.99
N ASP A 109 -36.53 -9.04 12.36
CA ASP A 109 -36.29 -7.69 12.82
C ASP A 109 -35.51 -7.74 14.14
N CYS A 110 -34.19 -7.53 14.08
CA CYS A 110 -33.41 -7.22 15.27
C CYS A 110 -33.71 -5.77 15.67
N PRO A 111 -34.36 -5.51 16.82
CA PRO A 111 -34.73 -4.15 17.18
C PRO A 111 -33.48 -3.36 17.59
N VAL A 112 -33.19 -2.30 16.85
CA VAL A 112 -32.22 -1.28 17.25
C VAL A 112 -32.75 -0.58 18.50
N ARG A 113 -32.09 -0.82 19.63
CA ARG A 113 -32.44 -0.21 20.93
C ARG A 113 -32.13 1.28 20.88
N SER A 114 -33.18 2.10 20.85
CA SER A 114 -33.08 3.56 20.96
C SER A 114 -32.79 4.00 22.40
N PRO A 115 -32.10 5.13 22.62
CA PRO A 115 -31.68 5.57 23.96
C PRO A 115 -32.86 6.09 24.80
N GLU A 116 -33.00 5.58 26.03
CA GLU A 116 -34.05 5.95 26.98
C GLU A 116 -33.86 7.38 27.52
N LYS A 117 -34.93 8.20 27.44
CA LYS A 117 -35.01 9.52 28.07
C LYS A 117 -35.35 9.39 29.56
N ILE A 118 -34.47 9.86 30.43
CA ILE A 118 -34.70 9.97 31.88
C ILE A 118 -35.71 11.10 32.15
N ASN A 119 -36.88 10.77 32.68
CA ASN A 119 -37.79 11.72 33.30
C ASN A 119 -37.65 11.64 34.83
N LYS A 120 -37.07 12.68 35.44
CA LYS A 120 -37.11 12.88 36.91
C LYS A 120 -38.51 13.29 37.32
N LYS A 121 -39.25 12.39 37.99
CA LYS A 121 -40.44 12.77 38.75
C LYS A 121 -40.05 12.97 40.21
N ILE A 122 -40.22 14.20 40.67
CA ILE A 122 -40.07 14.66 42.06
C ILE A 122 -41.21 14.06 42.89
N GLU A 123 -40.89 13.46 44.04
CA GLU A 123 -41.88 13.16 45.08
C GLU A 123 -41.42 13.74 46.42
N LYS A 124 -42.30 14.55 47.01
CA LYS A 124 -42.16 15.18 48.32
C LYS A 124 -42.52 14.18 49.43
N ARG A 125 -41.74 14.16 50.50
CA ARG A 125 -42.20 13.89 51.86
C ARG A 125 -41.59 14.93 52.79
#